data_AF-A0A8S0VPN0-F1
#
_entry.id   AF-A0A8S0VPN0-F1
#
_cell.length_a   1.000
_cell.length_b   1.000
_cell.length_c   1.000
_cell.angle_alpha   90.00
_cell.angle_beta   90.00
_cell.angle_gamma   90.00
#
_symmetry.space_group_name_H-M   'P 1'
#
loop_
_entity.id
_entity.type
_entity.pdbx_description
1 polymer ?
#
loop_
_entity_poly.entity_id
_entity_poly.type
_entity_poly.pdbx_seq_one_letter_code
_entity_poly.pdbx_strand_id
1 'polypeptide(L)'
;MFGMVIEKLYLADVKKVTGPLERKICICGLIKIISQLPLIENGSYNHLWAPLLLVLMEMFELPQDIPQEDDDHFADITESLDFQAQYSKLNYATRPRADPTKDIGDMKAMLAASLASLSTKLPGFVPKAIQENLDQGVVTCLMNYCRAANVTIA
;
A
#
# COMPACT_ATOMS: atom_id res chain seq x y z
N MET A 1 5.13 -10.00 -18.26
CA MET A 1 3.80 -10.05 -17.61
C MET A 1 3.77 -9.18 -16.35
N PHE A 2 4.72 -9.33 -15.42
CA PHE A 2 4.73 -8.60 -14.14
C PHE A 2 4.66 -7.06 -14.30
N GLY A 3 5.52 -6.46 -15.12
CA GLY A 3 5.50 -5.01 -15.36
C GLY A 3 4.13 -4.47 -15.82
N MET A 4 3.45 -5.18 -16.74
CA MET A 4 2.11 -4.79 -17.21
C MET A 4 1.06 -4.82 -16.10
N VAL A 5 1.12 -5.80 -15.18
CA VAL A 5 0.20 -5.89 -14.05
C VAL A 5 0.41 -4.73 -13.08
N ILE A 6 1.68 -4.41 -12.80
CA ILE A 6 2.03 -3.27 -11.95
C ILE A 6 1.52 -1.96 -12.56
N GLU A 7 1.76 -1.74 -13.85
CA GLU A 7 1.36 -0.51 -14.54
C GLU A 7 -0.16 -0.38 -14.72
N LYS A 8 -0.81 -1.42 -15.27
CA LYS A 8 -2.18 -1.33 -15.77
C LYS A 8 -3.24 -1.68 -14.73
N LEU A 9 -2.87 -2.42 -13.69
CA LEU A 9 -3.80 -2.84 -12.64
C LEU A 9 -3.42 -2.15 -11.33
N TYR A 10 -2.20 -2.38 -10.84
CA TYR A 10 -1.86 -1.96 -9.49
C TYR A 10 -1.77 -0.44 -9.34
N LEU A 11 -0.96 0.24 -10.16
CA LEU A 11 -0.83 1.71 -10.12
C LEU A 11 -2.17 2.42 -10.43
N ALA A 12 -3.01 1.81 -11.27
CA ALA A 12 -4.30 2.39 -11.65
C ALA A 12 -5.36 2.31 -10.53
N ASP A 13 -5.35 1.22 -9.75
CA ASP A 13 -6.46 0.90 -8.85
C ASP A 13 -6.10 0.89 -7.36
N VAL A 14 -4.82 0.87 -6.96
CA VAL A 14 -4.44 0.76 -5.54
C VAL A 14 -5.00 1.90 -4.68
N LYS A 15 -5.16 3.10 -5.24
CA LYS A 15 -5.74 4.25 -4.54
C LYS A 15 -7.25 4.11 -4.28
N LYS A 16 -7.94 3.23 -5.02
CA LYS A 16 -9.38 2.99 -4.90
C LYS A 16 -9.74 2.03 -3.76
N VAL A 17 -8.73 1.49 -3.06
CA VAL A 17 -8.94 0.57 -1.94
C VAL A 17 -9.43 1.34 -0.71
N THR A 18 -10.67 1.09 -0.30
CA THR A 18 -11.37 1.84 0.75
C THR A 18 -11.34 1.19 2.13
N GLY A 19 -11.14 -0.12 2.24
CA GLY A 19 -11.08 -0.81 3.54
C GLY A 19 -9.77 -0.54 4.32
N PRO A 20 -9.80 -0.27 5.63
CA PRO A 20 -8.60 0.08 6.40
C PRO A 20 -7.59 -1.07 6.45
N LEU A 21 -8.07 -2.32 6.57
CA LEU A 21 -7.24 -3.51 6.56
C LEU A 21 -6.66 -3.77 5.16
N GLU A 22 -7.50 -3.71 4.12
CA GLU A 22 -7.10 -3.87 2.72
C GLU A 22 -6.04 -2.84 2.33
N ARG A 23 -6.27 -1.57 2.69
CA ARG A 23 -5.34 -0.48 2.41
C ARG A 23 -4.00 -0.73 3.09
N LYS A 24 -4.02 -1.12 4.36
CA LYS A 24 -2.81 -1.50 5.11
C LYS A 24 -2.04 -2.64 4.43
N ILE A 25 -2.75 -3.67 3.95
CA ILE A 25 -2.15 -4.78 3.19
C ILE A 25 -1.55 -4.28 1.88
N CYS A 26 -2.26 -3.44 1.13
CA CYS A 26 -1.77 -2.86 -0.12
C CYS A 26 -0.53 -1.99 0.08
N ILE A 27 -0.50 -1.15 1.11
CA ILE A 27 0.67 -0.33 1.48
C ILE A 27 1.86 -1.23 1.83
N CYS A 28 1.66 -2.23 2.68
CA CYS A 28 2.72 -3.19 3.02
C CYS A 28 3.24 -3.94 1.78
N GLY A 29 2.34 -4.38 0.89
CA GLY A 29 2.70 -5.03 -0.36
C GLY A 29 3.53 -4.11 -1.25
N LEU A 30 3.15 -2.83 -1.34
CA LEU A 30 3.83 -1.85 -2.17
C LEU A 30 5.25 -1.56 -1.69
N ILE A 31 5.44 -1.42 -0.37
CA ILE A 31 6.77 -1.28 0.26
C ILE A 31 7.66 -2.48 -0.12
N LYS A 32 7.13 -3.70 0.00
CA LYS A 32 7.87 -4.92 -0.34
C LYS A 32 8.23 -4.97 -1.82
N ILE A 33 7.29 -4.63 -2.71
CA ILE A 33 7.53 -4.57 -4.15
C ILE A 33 8.66 -3.58 -4.46
N ILE A 34 8.58 -2.35 -3.96
CA ILE A 34 9.61 -1.30 -4.18
C ILE A 34 10.99 -1.75 -3.66
N SER A 35 11.03 -2.42 -2.51
CA SER A 35 12.28 -2.91 -1.90
C SER A 35 12.94 -4.07 -2.66
N GLN A 36 12.20 -4.75 -3.54
CA GLN A 36 12.66 -5.95 -4.24
C GLN A 36 12.77 -5.74 -5.76
N LEU A 37 12.01 -4.81 -6.33
CA LEU A 37 11.91 -4.57 -7.78
C LEU A 37 13.26 -4.47 -8.52
N PRO A 38 14.26 -3.70 -8.02
CA PRO A 38 15.52 -3.55 -8.75
C PRO A 38 16.44 -4.78 -8.62
N LEU A 39 16.10 -5.74 -7.73
CA LEU A 39 16.83 -7.00 -7.54
C LEU A 39 16.31 -8.14 -8.42
N ILE A 40 15.09 -8.04 -8.97
CA ILE A 40 14.42 -9.19 -9.61
C ILE A 40 14.83 -9.38 -11.09
N GLU A 41 15.12 -8.31 -11.84
CA GLU A 41 15.43 -8.41 -13.29
C GLU A 41 16.55 -7.47 -13.77
N ASN A 42 17.63 -7.28 -12.99
CA ASN A 42 18.80 -6.45 -13.40
C ASN A 42 18.44 -5.04 -13.90
N GLY A 43 17.34 -4.47 -13.40
CA GLY A 43 16.93 -3.10 -13.71
C GLY A 43 15.88 -2.92 -14.81
N SER A 44 15.35 -3.99 -15.41
CA SER A 44 14.30 -3.91 -16.45
C SER A 44 13.01 -3.19 -16.02
N TYR A 45 12.75 -3.13 -14.70
CA TYR A 45 11.58 -2.45 -14.13
C TYR A 45 11.93 -1.17 -13.38
N ASN A 46 13.14 -0.63 -13.52
CA ASN A 46 13.56 0.57 -12.78
C ASN A 46 12.66 1.78 -13.05
N HIS A 47 12.06 1.86 -14.24
CA HIS A 47 11.12 2.93 -14.60
C HIS A 47 9.82 2.90 -13.77
N LEU A 48 9.46 1.76 -13.18
CA LEU A 48 8.28 1.60 -12.33
C LEU A 48 8.53 2.00 -10.88
N TRP A 49 9.79 2.05 -10.47
CA TRP A 49 10.15 2.25 -9.07
C TRP A 49 9.68 3.61 -8.54
N ALA A 50 9.95 4.70 -9.27
CA ALA A 50 9.57 6.04 -8.87
C ALA A 50 8.03 6.25 -8.88
N PRO A 51 7.27 5.84 -9.91
CA PRO A 51 5.81 5.88 -9.87
C PRO A 51 5.21 5.11 -8.69
N LEU A 52 5.75 3.94 -8.35
CA LEU A 52 5.29 3.15 -7.20
C LEU A 52 5.53 3.88 -5.88
N LEU A 53 6.70 4.49 -5.72
CA LEU A 53 7.02 5.27 -4.53
C LEU A 53 6.11 6.50 -4.42
N LEU A 54 5.84 7.19 -5.54
CA LEU A 54 4.94 8.34 -5.55
C LEU A 54 3.53 7.96 -5.09
N VAL A 55 2.96 6.88 -5.66
CA VAL A 55 1.63 6.40 -5.27
C VAL A 55 1.59 5.98 -3.80
N LEU A 56 2.65 5.34 -3.30
CA LEU A 56 2.77 4.99 -1.89
C LEU A 56 2.77 6.24 -0.99
N MET A 57 3.50 7.28 -1.37
CA MET A 57 3.55 8.54 -0.62
C MET A 57 2.17 9.23 -0.63
N GLU A 58 1.50 9.27 -1.78
CA GLU A 58 0.13 9.79 -1.88
C GLU A 58 -0.83 9.00 -1.00
N MET A 59 -0.70 7.68 -0.90
CA MET A 59 -1.51 6.87 0.01
C MET A 59 -1.25 7.16 1.50
N PHE A 60 -0.09 7.71 1.87
CA PHE A 60 0.21 8.11 3.24
C PHE A 60 -0.29 9.52 3.58
N GLU A 61 -0.26 10.43 2.61
CA GLU A 61 -0.60 11.84 2.83
C GLU A 61 -2.07 12.14 2.52
N LEU A 62 -2.68 11.45 1.55
CA LEU A 62 -4.08 11.66 1.24
C LEU A 62 -4.95 10.91 2.25
N PRO A 63 -5.85 11.64 2.94
CA PRO A 63 -6.92 11.00 3.69
C PRO A 63 -7.76 10.14 2.73
N GLN A 64 -8.33 9.05 3.22
CA GLN A 64 -9.28 8.31 2.41
C GLN A 64 -10.55 9.13 2.28
N ASP A 65 -11.07 9.21 1.06
CA ASP A 65 -12.48 9.47 0.84
C ASP A 65 -13.23 8.22 1.30
N ILE A 66 -13.43 8.11 2.62
CA ILE A 66 -14.30 7.09 3.20
C ILE A 66 -15.69 7.68 3.07
N PRO A 67 -16.59 7.14 2.22
CA PRO A 67 -18.01 7.37 2.42
C PRO A 67 -18.28 6.84 3.83
N GLN A 68 -18.74 7.71 4.73
CA GLN A 68 -19.12 7.32 6.08
C GLN A 68 -20.09 6.14 5.93
N GLU A 69 -19.61 4.92 6.16
CA GLU A 69 -20.48 3.76 6.22
C GLU A 69 -21.23 3.94 7.53
N ASP A 70 -22.44 4.51 7.42
CA ASP A 70 -23.45 4.37 8.44
C ASP A 70 -23.59 2.86 8.66
N ASP A 71 -23.14 2.41 9.83
CA ASP A 71 -23.22 1.05 10.32
C ASP A 71 -24.69 0.73 10.68
N ASP A 72 -25.62 1.06 9.78
CA ASP A 72 -27.02 0.68 9.85
C ASP A 72 -27.11 -0.77 9.41
N HIS A 73 -26.91 -1.65 10.39
CA HIS A 73 -27.54 -2.96 10.45
C HIS A 73 -29.08 -2.82 10.45
N PHE A 74 -29.66 -2.27 9.38
CA PHE A 74 -31.06 -2.46 9.08
C PHE A 74 -31.16 -3.68 8.17
N ALA A 75 -31.55 -4.80 8.75
CA ALA A 75 -32.06 -5.90 7.96
C ALA A 75 -33.36 -5.42 7.31
N ASP A 76 -33.27 -4.87 6.10
CA ASP A 76 -34.45 -4.60 5.30
C ASP A 76 -34.99 -5.95 4.83
N ILE A 77 -35.89 -6.53 5.62
CA ILE A 77 -36.69 -7.68 5.21
C ILE A 77 -37.64 -7.17 4.13
N THR A 78 -37.11 -6.98 2.93
CA THR A 78 -37.91 -6.82 1.73
C THR A 78 -38.52 -8.19 1.47
N GLU A 79 -39.78 -8.30 1.86
CA GLU A 79 -40.65 -9.45 1.65
C GLU A 79 -41.00 -9.56 0.15
N SER A 80 -40.00 -9.78 -0.69
CA SER A 80 -40.21 -10.24 -2.07
C SER A 80 -40.25 -11.76 -2.04
N LEU A 81 -41.47 -12.30 -2.11
CA LEU A 81 -41.81 -13.71 -2.32
C LEU A 81 -41.26 -14.21 -3.67
N ASP A 82 -39.95 -14.35 -3.79
CA ASP A 82 -39.30 -15.18 -4.79
C ASP A 82 -38.31 -16.07 -4.05
N PHE A 83 -38.31 -17.36 -4.35
CA PHE A 83 -37.45 -18.37 -3.73
C PHE A 83 -35.96 -18.07 -3.98
N GLN A 84 -35.38 -17.12 -3.23
CA GLN A 84 -33.94 -16.92 -3.13
C GLN A 84 -33.39 -17.85 -2.05
N ALA A 85 -32.25 -18.48 -2.33
CA ALA A 85 -31.50 -19.23 -1.33
C ALA A 85 -31.06 -18.27 -0.20
N GLN A 86 -31.76 -18.31 0.94
CA GLN A 86 -31.41 -17.48 2.10
C GLN A 86 -30.14 -18.02 2.77
N TYR A 87 -29.07 -17.23 2.73
CA TYR A 87 -27.86 -17.49 3.50
C TYR A 87 -28.09 -17.07 4.96
N SER A 88 -28.29 -18.04 5.85
CA SER A 88 -28.38 -17.79 7.29
C SER A 88 -26.97 -17.70 7.88
N LYS A 89 -26.46 -16.48 8.07
CA LYS A 89 -25.20 -16.25 8.79
C LYS A 89 -25.47 -16.21 10.30
N LEU A 90 -24.84 -17.10 11.06
CA LEU A 90 -24.88 -17.06 12.52
C LEU A 90 -24.02 -15.89 13.02
N ASN A 91 -24.65 -14.80 13.48
CA ASN A 91 -23.98 -13.58 13.94
C ASN A 91 -22.86 -13.85 14.96
N TYR A 92 -23.05 -14.80 15.87
CA TYR A 92 -22.09 -15.16 16.93
C TYR A 92 -21.05 -16.22 16.54
N ALA A 93 -21.16 -16.85 15.35
CA ALA A 93 -20.20 -17.85 14.88
C ALA A 93 -19.20 -17.28 13.86
N THR A 94 -19.18 -15.95 13.67
CA THR A 94 -18.28 -15.29 12.71
C THR A 94 -16.86 -15.31 13.24
N ARG A 95 -15.92 -15.90 12.49
CA ARG A 95 -14.49 -15.80 12.81
C ARG A 95 -14.01 -14.38 12.49
N PRO A 96 -13.30 -13.70 13.41
CA PRO A 96 -12.70 -12.42 13.10
C PRO A 96 -11.73 -12.61 11.93
N ARG A 97 -11.76 -11.68 10.98
CA ARG A 97 -10.86 -11.72 9.83
C ARG A 97 -9.41 -11.60 10.31
N ALA A 98 -8.57 -12.53 9.91
CA ALA A 98 -7.14 -12.49 10.25
C ALA A 98 -6.46 -11.32 9.53
N ASP A 99 -5.79 -10.44 10.28
CA ASP A 99 -4.91 -9.40 9.73
C ASP A 99 -3.51 -9.99 9.49
N PRO A 100 -3.06 -10.17 8.23
CA PRO A 100 -1.72 -10.67 7.90
C PRO A 100 -0.61 -9.64 8.18
N THR A 101 -0.98 -8.41 8.52
CA THR A 101 -0.09 -7.28 8.81
C THR A 101 -0.14 -6.84 10.27
N LYS A 102 -0.71 -7.64 11.16
CA LYS A 102 -0.86 -7.31 12.59
C LYS A 102 0.46 -6.99 13.30
N ASP A 103 1.55 -7.65 12.89
CA ASP A 103 2.88 -7.49 13.51
C ASP A 103 3.62 -6.24 13.00
N ILE A 104 3.05 -5.58 11.98
CA ILE A 104 3.59 -4.35 11.42
C ILE A 104 3.02 -3.18 12.22
N GLY A 105 3.91 -2.49 12.94
CA GLY A 105 3.61 -1.24 13.61
C GLY A 105 3.50 -0.08 12.61
N ASP A 106 4.44 0.86 12.67
CA ASP A 106 4.43 2.02 11.77
C ASP A 106 4.90 1.67 10.35
N MET A 107 3.99 1.81 9.38
CA MET A 107 4.26 1.58 7.97
C MET A 107 5.24 2.61 7.37
N LYS A 108 5.26 3.85 7.88
CA LYS A 108 6.22 4.88 7.42
C LYS A 108 7.64 4.52 7.86
N ALA A 109 7.79 4.02 9.08
CA ALA A 109 9.06 3.48 9.58
C ALA A 109 9.50 2.24 8.78
N MET A 110 8.57 1.33 8.42
CA MET A 110 8.89 0.20 7.53
C MET A 110 9.41 0.67 6.18
N LEU A 111 8.75 1.66 5.55
CA LEU A 111 9.21 2.21 4.27
C LEU A 111 10.65 2.74 4.40
N ALA A 112 10.93 3.59 5.38
CA ALA A 112 12.26 4.14 5.61
C ALA A 112 13.33 3.06 5.79
N ALA A 113 13.06 2.06 6.63
CA ALA A 113 13.99 0.95 6.86
C ALA A 113 14.21 0.10 5.58
N SER A 114 13.16 -0.16 4.82
CA SER A 114 13.24 -0.92 3.57
C SER A 114 14.05 -0.18 2.49
N LEU A 115 13.91 1.14 2.39
CA LEU A 115 14.63 1.97 1.43
C LEU A 115 16.12 2.05 1.76
N ALA A 116 16.47 2.19 3.03
CA ALA A 116 17.87 2.20 3.43
C ALA A 116 18.54 0.83 3.23
N SER A 117 17.84 -0.26 3.57
CA SER A 117 18.31 -1.61 3.25
C SER A 117 18.53 -1.78 1.74
N LEU A 118 17.63 -1.24 0.92
CA LEU A 118 17.78 -1.24 -0.53
C LEU A 118 18.98 -0.39 -0.98
N SER A 119 19.19 0.79 -0.41
CA SER A 119 20.33 1.67 -0.70
C SER A 119 21.67 0.98 -0.39
N THR A 120 21.74 0.23 0.71
CA THR A 120 22.94 -0.56 1.04
C THR A 120 23.19 -1.68 0.04
N LYS A 121 22.14 -2.33 -0.46
CA LYS A 121 22.25 -3.40 -1.47
C LYS A 121 22.60 -2.87 -2.86
N LEU A 122 22.09 -1.70 -3.23
CA LEU A 122 22.24 -1.07 -4.52
C LEU A 122 22.66 0.40 -4.33
N PRO A 123 23.94 0.64 -3.99
CA PRO A 123 24.43 1.98 -3.71
C PRO A 123 24.26 2.89 -4.93
N GLY A 124 23.75 4.11 -4.69
CA GLY A 124 23.52 5.12 -5.72
C GLY A 124 22.22 4.98 -6.52
N PHE A 125 21.52 3.84 -6.49
CA PHE A 125 20.24 3.71 -7.20
C PHE A 125 19.13 4.51 -6.52
N VAL A 126 18.89 4.27 -5.23
CA VAL A 126 17.79 4.90 -4.47
C VAL A 126 17.94 6.43 -4.42
N PRO A 127 19.11 7.00 -4.06
CA PRO A 127 19.29 8.45 -4.06
C PRO A 127 19.06 9.07 -5.44
N LYS A 128 19.58 8.44 -6.51
CA LYS A 128 19.42 8.91 -7.89
C LYS A 128 17.97 8.88 -8.34
N ALA A 129 17.27 7.77 -8.09
CA ALA A 129 15.87 7.62 -8.47
C ALA A 129 14.97 8.65 -7.76
N ILE A 130 15.25 8.95 -6.49
CA ILE A 130 14.55 9.99 -5.72
C ILE A 130 14.82 11.38 -6.31
N GLN A 131 16.08 11.73 -6.59
CA GLN A 131 16.44 13.06 -7.08
C GLN A 131 15.96 13.34 -8.50
N GLU A 132 15.95 12.33 -9.38
CA GLU A 132 15.62 12.50 -10.79
C GLU A 132 14.11 12.47 -11.09
N ASN A 133 13.32 11.77 -10.27
CA ASN A 133 11.93 11.42 -10.63
C ASN A 133 10.87 11.90 -9.62
N LEU A 134 11.25 12.41 -8.44
CA LEU A 134 10.32 12.89 -7.43
C LEU A 134 10.41 14.40 -7.26
N ASP A 135 9.27 15.03 -6.99
CA ASP A 135 9.19 16.45 -6.64
C ASP A 135 9.75 16.72 -5.24
N GLN A 136 10.31 17.92 -5.05
CA GLN A 136 11.02 18.34 -3.84
C GLN A 136 10.17 18.24 -2.57
N GLY A 137 8.85 18.46 -2.69
CA GLY A 137 7.90 18.30 -1.58
C GLY A 137 7.83 16.85 -1.09
N VAL A 138 7.71 15.90 -2.02
CA VAL A 138 7.64 14.46 -1.71
C VAL A 138 8.97 13.97 -1.12
N VAL A 139 10.10 14.43 -1.67
CA VAL A 139 11.44 14.14 -1.14
C VAL A 139 11.56 14.60 0.32
N THR A 140 11.05 15.80 0.64
CA THR A 140 11.12 16.34 2.00
C THR A 140 10.30 15.49 2.99
N CYS A 141 9.08 15.08 2.62
CA CYS A 141 8.29 14.15 3.43
C CYS A 141 9.02 12.81 3.65
N LEU A 142 9.59 12.24 2.59
CA LEU A 142 10.33 10.99 2.68
C LEU A 142 11.55 11.11 3.62
N MET A 143 12.28 12.23 3.54
CA MET A 143 13.42 12.49 4.43
C MET A 143 12.98 12.66 5.88
N ASN A 144 11.80 13.24 6.14
CA ASN A 144 11.22 13.31 7.48
C ASN A 144 10.89 11.91 8.02
N TYR A 145 10.38 11.01 7.19
CA TYR A 145 10.13 9.61 7.58
C TYR A 145 11.43 8.86 7.90
N CYS A 146 12.48 9.08 7.10
CA CYS A 146 13.80 8.51 7.36
C CYS A 146 14.39 9.02 8.68
N ARG A 147 14.28 10.32 8.95
CA ARG A 147 14.70 10.92 10.23
C ARG A 147 13.92 10.39 11.42
N ALA A 148 12.59 10.29 11.31
CA ALA A 148 11.74 9.76 12.37
C ALA A 148 12.08 8.29 12.70
N ALA A 149 12.46 7.51 11.68
CA ALA A 149 12.89 6.13 11.84
C ALA A 149 14.37 5.98 12.27
N ASN A 150 15.13 7.08 12.37
CA ASN A 150 16.59 7.09 12.61
C ASN A 150 17.38 6.30 11.56
N VAL A 151 16.98 6.41 10.30
CA VAL A 151 17.59 5.70 9.17
C VAL A 151 18.11 6.70 8.14
N THR A 152 19.29 6.40 7.56
CA THR A 152 19.90 7.20 6.48
C THR A 152 19.95 6.42 5.18
N ILE A 153 19.52 7.05 4.09
CA ILE A 153 19.70 6.53 2.73
C ILE A 153 21.11 6.92 2.27
N ALA A 154 21.96 5.92 2.04
CA ALA A 154 23.36 6.08 1.62
C ALA A 154 23.53 6.08 0.09
#